data_AF-A0A3C1C6Z7-F1
#
_entry.id   AF-A0A3C1C6Z7-F1
#
_cell.length_a   1.000
_cell.length_b   1.000
_cell.length_c   1.000
_cell.angle_alpha   90.00
_cell.angle_beta   90.00
_cell.angle_gamma   90.00
#
_symmetry.space_group_name_H-M   'P 1'
#
loop_
_entity.id
_entity.type
_entity.pdbx_description
1 polymer ?
#
loop_
_entity_poly.entity_id
_entity_poly.type
_entity_poly.pdbx_seq_one_letter_code
_entity_poly.pdbx_strand_id
1 'polypeptide(L)'
;MNERGEIPVEIVHLYAYDVGRSIDLNKVASLVPAHRDIALAKRRDTPAYLTLPKPLVLSISTEECDSKQFSKISAMAKIYEDGAITVIVRYCTMSTFEELPAKAHMPIRDVSGSSSIEQFAESSFRMVREALRSAIVGYKELSESDRETYIAFCLL
;
A
#
# COMPACT_ATOMS: atom_id res chain seq x y z
N MET A 1 -11.92 -16.12 -18.75
CA MET A 1 -11.28 -15.53 -19.95
C MET A 1 -12.41 -15.11 -20.89
N ASN A 2 -12.49 -13.84 -21.29
CA ASN A 2 -13.53 -13.36 -22.21
C ASN A 2 -13.15 -13.63 -23.69
N GLU A 3 -14.02 -13.25 -24.63
CA GLU A 3 -13.79 -13.40 -26.08
C GLU A 3 -12.49 -12.73 -26.58
N ARG A 4 -11.92 -11.80 -25.78
CA ARG A 4 -10.67 -11.09 -26.06
C ARG A 4 -9.45 -11.68 -25.37
N GLY A 5 -9.58 -12.80 -24.65
CA GLY A 5 -8.47 -13.41 -23.91
C GLY A 5 -8.19 -12.76 -22.55
N GLU A 6 -9.00 -11.80 -22.10
CA GLU A 6 -8.78 -11.10 -20.84
C GLU A 6 -9.28 -11.93 -19.65
N ILE A 7 -8.56 -11.82 -18.54
CA ILE A 7 -8.90 -12.42 -17.26
C ILE A 7 -9.03 -11.32 -16.19
N PRO A 8 -9.90 -11.51 -15.18
CA PRO A 8 -9.94 -10.61 -14.03
C PRO A 8 -8.66 -10.79 -13.20
N VAL A 9 -8.03 -9.68 -12.87
CA VAL A 9 -6.78 -9.66 -12.09
C VAL A 9 -6.87 -8.57 -11.02
N GLU A 10 -6.48 -8.91 -9.80
CA GLU A 10 -6.13 -7.93 -8.78
C GLU A 10 -4.64 -7.62 -8.88
N ILE A 11 -4.30 -6.34 -9.12
CA ILE A 11 -2.93 -5.85 -9.08
C ILE A 11 -2.70 -5.23 -7.70
N VAL A 12 -1.66 -5.68 -7.02
CA VAL A 12 -1.28 -5.21 -5.68
C VAL A 12 0.09 -4.56 -5.77
N HIS A 13 0.14 -3.26 -5.56
CA HIS A 13 1.38 -2.53 -5.31
C HIS A 13 1.63 -2.50 -3.81
N LEU A 14 2.84 -2.88 -3.40
CA LEU A 14 3.32 -2.78 -2.04
C LEU A 14 4.64 -2.02 -2.06
N TYR A 15 4.65 -0.90 -1.36
CA TYR A 15 5.84 -0.07 -1.14
C TYR A 15 6.20 -0.18 0.34
N ALA A 16 7.42 -0.58 0.65
CA ALA A 16 7.94 -0.59 2.02
C ALA A 16 8.97 0.52 2.18
N TYR A 17 8.78 1.36 3.19
CA TYR A 17 9.64 2.50 3.47
C TYR A 17 10.23 2.36 4.86
N ASP A 18 11.55 2.49 4.95
CA ASP A 18 12.25 2.71 6.21
C ASP A 18 12.23 4.21 6.53
N VAL A 19 11.56 4.60 7.62
CA VAL A 19 11.34 6.00 7.99
C VAL A 19 12.09 6.42 9.25
N GLY A 20 12.73 5.49 9.96
CA GLY A 20 13.39 5.77 11.23
C GLY A 20 13.77 4.51 12.00
N ARG A 21 14.15 4.67 13.27
CA ARG A 21 14.56 3.54 14.13
C ARG A 21 13.37 2.84 14.79
N SER A 22 12.32 3.58 15.10
CA SER A 22 11.09 3.05 15.68
C SER A 22 9.94 4.04 15.54
N ILE A 23 8.71 3.55 15.70
CA ILE A 23 7.49 4.36 15.70
C ILE A 23 6.66 4.04 16.95
N ASP A 24 6.30 5.07 17.72
CA ASP A 24 5.38 4.91 18.85
C ASP A 24 3.94 4.73 18.35
N LEU A 25 3.47 3.47 18.31
CA LEU A 25 2.13 3.14 17.83
C LEU A 25 1.02 3.72 18.73
N ASN A 26 1.24 3.90 20.03
CA ASN A 26 0.22 4.52 20.89
C ASN A 26 0.04 5.99 20.54
N LYS A 27 1.15 6.69 20.24
CA LYS A 27 1.11 8.07 19.76
C LYS A 27 0.47 8.15 18.37
N VAL A 28 0.79 7.24 17.45
CA VAL A 28 0.15 7.16 16.12
C VAL A 28 -1.37 7.08 16.24
N ALA A 29 -1.89 6.21 17.12
CA ALA A 29 -3.34 6.06 17.33
C ALA A 29 -4.04 7.33 17.84
N SER A 30 -3.30 8.29 18.41
CA SER A 30 -3.82 9.60 18.81
C SER A 30 -3.77 10.66 17.70
N LEU A 31 -2.96 10.44 16.66
CA LEU A 31 -2.73 11.38 15.56
C LEU A 31 -3.61 11.11 14.34
N VAL A 32 -3.86 9.83 14.04
CA VAL A 32 -4.59 9.39 12.85
C VAL A 32 -5.61 8.32 13.24
N PRO A 33 -6.71 8.17 12.47
CA PRO A 33 -7.73 7.16 12.71
C PRO A 33 -7.25 5.75 12.26
N ALA A 34 -6.11 5.32 12.77
CA ALA A 34 -5.55 3.99 12.50
C ALA A 34 -6.07 2.96 13.50
N HIS A 35 -6.32 1.74 13.04
CA HIS A 35 -6.78 0.62 13.86
C HIS A 35 -5.72 -0.47 13.88
N ARG A 36 -5.71 -1.33 14.91
CA ARG A 36 -4.80 -2.48 14.93
C ARG A 36 -5.19 -3.44 13.82
N ASP A 37 -4.20 -3.90 13.06
CA ASP A 37 -4.42 -4.92 12.04
C ASP A 37 -5.03 -6.16 12.70
N ILE A 38 -6.02 -6.76 12.02
CA ILE A 38 -6.53 -8.06 12.42
C ILE A 38 -5.42 -9.03 12.03
N ALA A 39 -4.58 -9.37 13.00
CA ALA A 39 -3.39 -10.20 12.82
C ALA A 39 -3.69 -11.33 11.84
N LEU A 40 -2.81 -11.52 10.84
CA LEU A 40 -2.80 -12.74 10.02
C LEU A 40 -2.97 -13.91 10.98
N ALA A 41 -4.14 -14.56 10.91
CA ALA A 41 -4.44 -15.65 11.81
C ALA A 41 -3.32 -16.68 11.64
N LYS A 42 -2.54 -16.92 12.70
CA LYS A 42 -1.51 -17.97 12.69
C LYS A 42 -2.19 -19.23 12.16
N ARG A 43 -1.78 -19.68 10.97
CA ARG A 43 -2.32 -20.90 10.38
C ARG A 43 -1.77 -22.09 11.17
N ARG A 44 -2.38 -23.26 11.04
CA ARG A 44 -1.92 -24.49 11.70
C ARG A 44 -0.42 -24.75 11.48
N ASP A 45 0.08 -24.35 10.30
CA ASP A 45 1.47 -24.57 9.88
C ASP A 45 2.38 -23.37 10.20
N THR A 46 1.87 -22.29 10.79
CA THR A 46 2.71 -21.16 11.23
C THR A 46 3.50 -21.58 12.47
N PRO A 47 4.85 -21.60 12.44
CA PRO A 47 5.63 -22.02 13.59
C PRO A 47 5.31 -21.19 14.84
N ALA A 48 5.20 -21.84 16.00
CA ALA A 48 4.78 -21.18 17.24
C ALA A 48 5.70 -20.02 17.64
N TYR A 49 7.00 -20.15 17.34
CA TYR A 49 8.03 -19.15 17.61
C TYR A 49 8.00 -17.94 16.66
N LEU A 50 7.21 -17.98 15.59
CA LEU A 50 7.07 -16.84 14.69
C LEU A 50 6.21 -15.77 15.37
N THR A 51 6.84 -14.66 15.72
CA THR A 51 6.15 -13.46 16.20
C THR A 51 5.98 -12.53 15.02
N LEU A 52 4.74 -12.41 14.54
CA LEU A 52 4.42 -11.44 13.49
C LEU A 52 4.23 -10.06 14.13
N PRO A 53 4.75 -9.00 13.50
CA PRO A 53 4.51 -7.64 13.96
C PRO A 53 3.00 -7.33 13.92
N LYS A 54 2.57 -6.44 14.81
CA LYS A 54 1.17 -6.00 14.92
C LYS A 54 1.06 -4.54 14.49
N PRO A 55 1.03 -4.27 13.17
CA PRO A 55 1.00 -2.90 12.70
C PRO A 55 -0.32 -2.21 13.03
N LEU A 56 -0.29 -0.88 13.03
CA LEU A 56 -1.49 -0.07 12.86
C LEU A 56 -1.81 0.08 11.38
N VAL A 57 -3.08 -0.01 11.02
CA VAL A 57 -3.60 0.11 9.66
C VAL A 57 -4.36 1.41 9.54
N LEU A 58 -3.97 2.22 8.57
CA LEU A 58 -4.61 3.46 8.20
C LEU A 58 -5.17 3.32 6.79
N SER A 59 -6.49 3.43 6.63
CA SER A 59 -7.10 3.49 5.30
C SER A 59 -6.75 4.81 4.64
N ILE A 60 -6.34 4.76 3.38
CA ILE A 60 -6.05 5.93 2.56
C ILE A 60 -7.26 6.17 1.65
N SER A 61 -7.70 7.42 1.52
CA SER A 61 -8.79 7.77 0.61
C SER A 61 -8.43 7.41 -0.83
N THR A 62 -9.40 6.89 -1.56
CA THR A 62 -9.26 6.60 -3.00
C THR A 62 -10.36 7.30 -3.80
N GLU A 63 -10.97 8.36 -3.24
CA GLU A 63 -12.01 9.13 -3.92
C GLU A 63 -11.51 9.75 -5.22
N GLU A 64 -10.23 10.11 -5.28
CA GLU A 64 -9.57 10.58 -6.48
C GLU A 64 -9.24 9.48 -7.50
N CYS A 65 -9.44 8.21 -7.20
CA CYS A 65 -9.09 7.11 -8.08
C CYS A 65 -10.34 6.59 -8.81
N ASP A 66 -10.74 7.26 -9.88
CA ASP A 66 -12.01 7.05 -10.59
C ASP A 66 -11.85 6.58 -12.05
N SER A 67 -10.66 6.09 -12.45
CA SER A 67 -10.47 5.50 -13.78
C SER A 67 -11.49 4.37 -14.04
N LYS A 68 -12.10 4.38 -15.23
CA LYS A 68 -13.05 3.36 -15.68
C LYS A 68 -12.43 1.98 -15.84
N GLN A 69 -11.10 1.89 -15.85
CA GLN A 69 -10.38 0.62 -15.92
C GLN A 69 -10.34 -0.11 -14.57
N PHE A 70 -10.64 0.57 -13.46
CA PHE A 70 -10.77 -0.05 -12.15
C PHE A 70 -12.21 -0.49 -11.90
N SER A 71 -12.41 -1.77 -11.60
CA SER A 71 -13.69 -2.25 -11.05
C SER A 71 -13.76 -2.09 -9.53
N LYS A 72 -12.60 -2.08 -8.87
CA LYS A 72 -12.43 -1.85 -7.43
C LYS A 72 -11.05 -1.27 -7.21
N ILE A 73 -10.92 -0.32 -6.29
CA ILE A 73 -9.65 0.20 -5.81
C ILE A 73 -9.68 0.37 -4.29
N SER A 74 -8.55 0.15 -3.65
CA SER A 74 -8.36 0.40 -2.22
C SER A 74 -6.91 0.73 -1.93
N ALA A 75 -6.68 1.58 -0.94
CA ALA A 75 -5.34 1.94 -0.49
C ALA A 75 -5.28 1.95 1.05
N MET A 76 -4.15 1.52 1.59
CA MET A 76 -3.90 1.54 3.03
C MET A 76 -2.41 1.71 3.33
N ALA A 77 -2.11 2.31 4.47
CA ALA A 77 -0.79 2.26 5.07
C ALA A 77 -0.80 1.31 6.27
N LYS A 78 0.24 0.49 6.41
CA LYS A 78 0.55 -0.25 7.64
C LYS A 78 1.78 0.36 8.30
N ILE A 79 1.67 0.66 9.58
CA ILE A 79 2.70 1.34 10.36
C ILE A 79 3.24 0.36 11.39
N TYR A 80 4.55 0.14 11.35
CA TYR A 80 5.24 -0.85 12.17
C TYR A 80 6.08 -0.15 13.23
N GLU A 81 6.16 -0.76 14.41
CA GLU A 81 6.89 -0.20 15.56
C GLU A 81 8.41 -0.12 15.32
N ASP A 82 8.94 -0.94 14.41
CA ASP A 82 10.35 -1.05 14.05
C ASP A 82 10.85 0.04 13.09
N GLY A 83 10.05 1.08 12.80
CA GLY A 83 10.48 2.17 11.94
C GLY A 83 10.07 2.03 10.48
N ALA A 84 9.21 1.06 10.14
CA ALA A 84 8.74 0.86 8.78
C ALA A 84 7.30 1.36 8.57
N ILE A 85 7.03 1.87 7.37
CA ILE A 85 5.68 2.14 6.86
C ILE A 85 5.54 1.42 5.52
N THR A 86 4.49 0.62 5.36
CA THR A 86 4.15 0.04 4.06
C THR A 86 2.90 0.68 3.48
N VAL A 87 2.95 1.16 2.23
CA VAL A 87 1.76 1.59 1.49
C VAL A 87 1.35 0.48 0.53
N ILE A 88 0.08 0.10 0.59
CA ILE A 88 -0.50 -0.96 -0.22
C ILE A 88 -1.63 -0.37 -1.03
N VAL A 89 -1.52 -0.42 -2.36
CA VAL A 89 -2.57 -0.01 -3.29
C VAL A 89 -3.01 -1.23 -4.08
N ARG A 90 -4.32 -1.51 -4.09
CA ARG A 90 -4.91 -2.67 -4.76
C ARG A 90 -5.97 -2.21 -5.71
N TYR A 91 -6.01 -2.77 -6.90
CA TYR A 91 -7.11 -2.55 -7.82
C TYR A 91 -7.39 -3.77 -8.68
N CYS A 92 -8.65 -3.93 -9.04
CA CYS A 92 -9.12 -4.99 -9.94
C CYS A 92 -9.32 -4.44 -11.35
N THR A 93 -8.86 -5.18 -12.35
CA THR A 93 -9.05 -4.85 -13.76
C THR A 93 -9.17 -6.11 -14.62
N MET A 94 -9.50 -5.94 -15.90
CA MET A 94 -9.41 -6.99 -16.92
C MET A 94 -8.13 -6.78 -17.72
N SER A 95 -7.37 -7.86 -17.94
CA SER A 95 -6.12 -7.82 -18.70
C SER A 95 -5.82 -9.16 -19.36
N THR A 96 -5.08 -9.14 -20.45
CA THR A 96 -4.30 -10.32 -20.89
C THR A 96 -2.97 -10.36 -20.13
N PHE A 97 -2.25 -11.48 -20.20
CA PHE A 97 -0.93 -11.61 -19.57
C PHE A 97 0.10 -10.63 -20.14
N GLU A 98 0.03 -10.35 -21.44
CA GLU A 98 0.94 -9.45 -22.14
C GLU A 98 0.75 -7.99 -21.71
N GLU A 99 -0.48 -7.61 -21.34
CA GLU A 99 -0.84 -6.26 -20.92
C GLU A 99 -0.59 -5.98 -19.43
N LEU A 100 -0.38 -7.02 -18.60
CA LEU A 100 -0.23 -6.88 -17.15
C LEU A 100 0.83 -5.85 -16.72
N PRO A 101 2.05 -5.82 -17.31
CA PRO A 101 3.04 -4.82 -16.95
C PRO A 101 2.56 -3.39 -17.22
N ALA A 102 1.85 -3.16 -18.33
CA ALA A 102 1.32 -1.83 -18.65
C ALA A 102 0.19 -1.44 -17.69
N LYS A 103 -0.69 -2.40 -17.33
CA LYS A 103 -1.76 -2.21 -16.36
C LYS A 103 -1.26 -1.93 -14.95
N ALA A 104 -0.02 -2.33 -14.62
CA ALA A 104 0.58 -2.01 -13.33
C ALA A 104 0.84 -0.49 -13.15
N HIS A 105 1.01 0.27 -14.23
CA HIS A 105 1.40 1.69 -14.16
C HIS A 105 0.32 2.64 -14.69
N MET A 106 -0.94 2.20 -14.71
CA MET A 106 -2.05 2.98 -15.25
C MET A 106 -2.34 4.26 -14.42
N PRO A 107 -2.92 5.29 -15.06
CA PRO A 107 -3.34 6.50 -14.35
C PRO A 107 -4.50 6.23 -13.40
N ILE A 108 -4.58 7.01 -12.32
CA ILE A 108 -5.65 6.87 -11.33
C ILE A 108 -7.01 7.44 -11.81
N ARG A 109 -6.97 8.28 -12.86
CA ARG A 109 -8.15 8.90 -13.52
C ARG A 109 -8.00 8.89 -15.03
N ASP A 110 -9.11 8.91 -15.75
CA ASP A 110 -9.15 8.98 -17.21
C ASP A 110 -9.08 10.43 -17.74
N VAL A 111 -8.13 11.23 -17.24
CA VAL A 111 -7.89 12.61 -17.69
C VAL A 111 -6.42 12.83 -18.05
N SER A 112 -6.17 13.76 -18.97
CA SER A 112 -4.81 14.13 -19.36
C SER A 112 -4.03 14.66 -18.15
N GLY A 113 -2.78 14.20 -17.98
CA GLY A 113 -1.92 14.61 -16.87
C GLY A 113 -2.30 14.01 -15.51
N SER A 114 -3.20 13.02 -15.48
CA SER A 114 -3.52 12.27 -14.26
C SER A 114 -2.29 11.56 -13.68
N SER A 115 -2.19 11.51 -12.35
CA SER A 115 -1.13 10.79 -11.67
C SER A 115 -1.22 9.29 -11.91
N SER A 116 -0.06 8.62 -11.98
CA SER A 116 -0.01 7.16 -11.97
C SER A 116 -0.32 6.59 -10.58
N ILE A 117 -0.60 5.29 -10.51
CA ILE A 117 -0.74 4.56 -9.23
C ILE A 117 0.50 4.73 -8.34
N GLU A 118 1.70 4.70 -8.92
CA GLU A 118 2.94 4.89 -8.17
C GLU A 118 3.01 6.31 -7.56
N GLN A 119 2.68 7.34 -8.35
CA GLN A 119 2.69 8.72 -7.87
C GLN A 119 1.64 8.95 -6.77
N PHE A 120 0.46 8.33 -6.91
CA PHE A 120 -0.56 8.34 -5.86
C PHE A 120 -0.06 7.67 -4.57
N ALA A 121 0.59 6.51 -4.67
CA ALA A 121 1.14 5.80 -3.53
C ALA A 121 2.26 6.61 -2.83
N GLU A 122 3.13 7.25 -3.61
CA GLU A 122 4.20 8.11 -3.08
C GLU A 122 3.64 9.36 -2.39
N SER A 123 2.67 10.04 -3.01
CA SER A 123 2.00 11.19 -2.39
C SER A 123 1.32 10.80 -1.08
N SER A 124 0.62 9.66 -1.08
CA SER A 124 -0.02 9.11 0.10
C SER A 124 0.99 8.79 1.21
N PHE A 125 2.12 8.17 0.86
CA PHE A 125 3.21 7.93 1.81
C PHE A 125 3.72 9.23 2.43
N ARG A 126 3.99 10.27 1.62
CA ARG A 126 4.50 11.57 2.11
C ARG A 126 3.52 12.20 3.11
N MET A 127 2.23 12.17 2.81
CA MET A 127 1.20 12.68 3.72
C MET A 127 1.18 11.91 5.05
N VAL A 128 1.18 10.57 4.99
CA VAL A 128 1.19 9.72 6.18
C VAL A 128 2.46 9.95 7.00
N ARG A 129 3.64 9.92 6.37
CA ARG A 129 4.93 10.13 7.03
C ARG A 129 4.97 11.47 7.77
N GLU A 130 4.53 12.56 7.13
CA GLU A 130 4.54 13.88 7.78
C GLU A 130 3.55 13.95 8.94
N ALA A 131 2.34 13.40 8.78
CA ALA A 131 1.35 13.31 9.87
C ALA A 131 1.90 12.53 11.08
N LEU A 132 2.75 11.53 10.85
CA LEU A 132 3.33 10.69 11.88
C LEU A 132 4.70 11.17 12.37
N ARG A 133 5.24 12.27 11.83
CA ARG A 133 6.60 12.76 12.13
C ARG A 133 6.93 12.80 13.61
N SER A 134 6.01 13.29 14.43
CA SER A 134 6.23 13.42 15.88
C SER A 134 6.26 12.08 16.64
N ALA A 135 5.80 10.99 16.04
CA ALA A 135 5.79 9.64 16.59
C ALA A 135 6.99 8.79 16.14
N ILE A 136 7.78 9.27 15.18
CA ILE A 136 8.93 8.55 14.62
C ILE A 136 10.20 8.93 15.38
N VAL A 137 10.92 7.93 15.88
CA VAL A 137 12.20 8.12 16.58
C VAL A 137 13.35 7.93 15.59
N GLY A 138 14.27 8.89 15.52
CA GLY A 138 15.34 8.88 14.52
C GLY A 138 14.79 9.05 13.10
N TYR A 139 13.87 10.00 12.94
CA TYR A 139 13.24 10.37 11.67
C TYR A 139 14.30 10.56 10.58
N LYS A 140 14.23 9.74 9.54
CA LYS A 140 15.08 9.86 8.35
C LYS A 140 14.48 10.87 7.40
N GLU A 141 15.31 11.69 6.75
CA GLU A 141 14.82 12.53 5.67
C GLU A 141 14.46 11.68 4.43
N LEU A 142 13.65 12.23 3.51
CA LEU A 142 13.20 11.47 2.34
C LEU A 142 14.37 10.99 1.46
N SER A 143 15.46 11.76 1.41
CA SER A 143 16.69 11.41 0.70
C SER A 143 17.45 10.25 1.33
N GLU A 144 17.16 9.91 2.59
CA GLU A 144 17.81 8.86 3.38
C GLU A 144 16.89 7.65 3.60
N SER A 145 15.64 7.73 3.14
CA SER A 145 14.65 6.68 3.32
C SER A 145 14.82 5.64 2.21
N ASP A 146 15.20 4.42 2.60
CA ASP A 146 15.22 3.30 1.67
C ASP A 146 13.79 2.87 1.33
N ARG A 147 13.56 2.52 0.06
CA ARG A 147 12.27 2.06 -0.45
C ARG A 147 12.44 0.74 -1.19
N GLU A 148 11.62 -0.23 -0.83
CA GLU A 148 11.41 -1.45 -1.62
C GLU A 148 10.04 -1.41 -2.28
N THR A 149 9.97 -1.88 -3.54
CA THR A 149 8.73 -1.92 -4.32
C THR A 149 8.47 -3.34 -4.78
N TYR A 150 7.24 -3.81 -4.52
CA TYR A 150 6.75 -5.11 -4.93
C TYR A 150 5.43 -4.95 -5.68
N ILE A 151 5.30 -5.63 -6.80
CA ILE A 151 4.04 -5.70 -7.55
C ILE A 151 3.64 -7.16 -7.67
N ALA A 152 2.42 -7.47 -7.26
CA ALA A 152 1.83 -8.80 -7.41
C ALA A 152 0.63 -8.75 -8.36
N PHE A 153 0.56 -9.75 -9.25
CA PHE A 153 -0.57 -9.98 -10.14
C PHE A 153 -1.33 -11.20 -9.64
N CYS A 154 -2.52 -10.99 -9.09
CA CYS A 154 -3.36 -12.03 -8.51
C CYS A 154 -4.48 -12.37 -9.49
N LEU A 155 -4.46 -13.56 -10.08
CA LEU A 155 -5.53 -14.04 -10.96
C LEU A 155 -6.79 -14.37 -10.13
N LEU A 156 -7.96 -13.91 -10.57
CA LEU A 156 -9.24 -14.05 -9.86
C LEU A 156 -10.17 -15.09 -10.48
#